data_AF-A0A0G4FH33-F1
#
_entry.id   AF-A0A0G4FH33-F1
#
_cell.length_a   1.000
_cell.length_b   1.000
_cell.length_c   1.000
_cell.angle_alpha   90.00
_cell.angle_beta   90.00
_cell.angle_gamma   90.00
#
_symmetry.space_group_name_H-M   'P 1'
#
loop_
_entity.id
_entity.type
_entity.pdbx_description
1 polymer ?
#
loop_
_entity_poly.entity_id
_entity_poly.type
_entity_poly.pdbx_seq_one_letter_code
_entity_poly.pdbx_strand_id
1 'polypeptide(L)'
;MIASDFDLTITTQHTGGFASKNSERYRSLLRSVSRDFCELGQMFEGAGLKISIVSFADRNSCRDRDEERGGSDLIIDILKASQAPFQVESIIDRYPANYQDPEDYSPLGLKEPMRMSKSYHLKSLCQEYGLQKHQILLLDDSLENCNVAVQEGYPSLGVLGGEGFRFEILTDDFRR
;
A
#
# COMPACT_ATOMS: atom_id res chain seq x y z
N MET A 1 -6.59 -3.66 -12.35
CA MET A 1 -5.54 -2.93 -11.60
C MET A 1 -5.33 -3.64 -10.28
N ILE A 2 -4.10 -3.67 -9.81
CA ILE A 2 -3.72 -4.18 -8.49
C ILE A 2 -3.52 -2.97 -7.59
N ALA A 3 -4.29 -2.88 -6.50
CA ALA A 3 -4.06 -1.94 -5.43
C ALA A 3 -3.36 -2.72 -4.31
N SER A 4 -2.08 -2.46 -4.07
CA SER A 4 -1.32 -3.19 -3.06
C SER A 4 -1.06 -2.30 -1.86
N ASP A 5 -1.31 -2.79 -0.65
CA ASP A 5 -0.64 -2.25 0.52
C ASP A 5 0.88 -2.43 0.38
N PHE A 6 1.63 -1.67 1.17
CA PHE A 6 3.08 -1.65 1.12
C PHE A 6 3.70 -2.43 2.26
N ASP A 7 3.33 -2.10 3.50
CA ASP A 7 3.96 -2.65 4.70
C ASP A 7 3.51 -4.10 4.87
N LEU A 8 4.46 -5.02 5.05
CA LEU A 8 4.16 -6.45 5.23
C LEU A 8 3.36 -7.10 4.09
N THR A 9 3.19 -6.39 2.98
CA THR A 9 2.57 -6.84 1.73
C THR A 9 3.61 -6.86 0.61
N ILE A 10 4.10 -5.69 0.20
CA ILE A 10 5.23 -5.56 -0.73
C ILE A 10 6.55 -5.75 0.00
N THR A 11 6.67 -5.15 1.19
CA THR A 11 7.86 -5.25 2.03
C THR A 11 7.74 -6.39 3.03
N THR A 12 8.88 -6.89 3.46
CA THR A 12 9.04 -7.89 4.54
C THR A 12 9.18 -7.23 5.92
N GLN A 13 9.15 -5.89 5.98
CA GLN A 13 9.31 -5.10 7.19
C GLN A 13 8.32 -3.94 7.20
N HIS A 14 7.71 -3.69 8.36
CA HIS A 14 6.79 -2.59 8.57
C HIS A 14 7.54 -1.24 8.61
N THR A 15 7.32 -0.37 7.63
CA THR A 15 7.95 0.95 7.52
C THR A 15 7.43 1.95 8.56
N GLY A 16 6.24 1.71 9.12
CA GLY A 16 5.65 2.63 10.13
C GLY A 16 5.33 4.00 9.55
N GLY A 17 5.29 4.10 8.21
CA GLY A 17 4.99 5.29 7.44
C GLY A 17 6.11 6.32 7.27
N PHE A 18 7.16 6.25 8.09
CA PHE A 18 8.33 7.12 7.95
C PHE A 18 9.58 6.53 8.62
N ALA A 19 10.76 7.05 8.25
CA ALA A 19 12.03 6.72 8.87
C ALA A 19 13.05 7.87 8.76
N SER A 20 13.90 8.03 9.79
CA SER A 20 15.02 8.96 9.75
C SER A 20 16.10 8.49 8.78
N LYS A 21 16.54 9.37 7.88
CA LYS A 21 17.48 9.08 6.78
C LYS A 21 18.82 8.50 7.24
N ASN A 22 19.24 8.85 8.45
CA ASN A 22 20.54 8.44 9.01
C ASN A 22 20.45 7.18 9.89
N SER A 23 19.25 6.67 10.12
CA SER A 23 19.01 5.53 11.00
C SER A 23 19.37 4.19 10.33
N GLU A 24 19.77 3.21 11.15
CA GLU A 24 19.98 1.84 10.66
C GLU A 24 18.68 1.21 10.17
N ARG A 25 17.55 1.57 10.80
CA ARG A 25 16.22 1.17 10.36
C ARG A 25 15.95 1.59 8.92
N TYR A 26 16.23 2.83 8.55
CA TYR A 26 16.08 3.29 7.16
C TYR A 26 16.93 2.45 6.20
N ARG A 27 18.20 2.20 6.53
CA ARG A 27 19.07 1.33 5.71
C ARG A 27 18.54 -0.09 5.58
N SER A 28 17.92 -0.65 6.62
CA SER A 28 17.28 -1.96 6.58
C SER A 28 16.06 -1.97 5.65
N LEU A 29 15.19 -0.96 5.76
CA LEU A 29 13.99 -0.84 4.93
C LEU A 29 14.30 -0.78 3.44
N LEU A 30 15.42 -0.16 3.03
CA LEU A 30 15.85 -0.09 1.63
C LEU A 30 16.09 -1.46 0.96
N ARG A 31 16.20 -2.54 1.73
CA ARG A 31 16.38 -3.92 1.25
C ARG A 31 15.19 -4.82 1.58
N SER A 32 14.04 -4.24 1.92
CA SER A 32 12.92 -4.98 2.50
C SER A 32 11.90 -5.49 1.48
N VAL A 33 11.98 -5.15 0.20
CA VAL A 33 11.01 -5.65 -0.80
C VAL A 33 11.06 -7.18 -0.87
N SER A 34 9.89 -7.83 -0.79
CA SER A 34 9.76 -9.27 -0.87
C SER A 34 10.17 -9.77 -2.26
N ARG A 35 11.02 -10.80 -2.30
CA ARG A 35 11.41 -11.46 -3.55
C ARG A 35 10.20 -12.05 -4.27
N ASP A 36 9.30 -12.69 -3.55
CA ASP A 36 8.10 -13.30 -4.14
C ASP A 36 7.16 -12.22 -4.67
N PHE A 37 7.08 -11.05 -4.00
CA PHE A 37 6.35 -9.92 -4.56
C PHE A 37 7.01 -9.38 -5.82
N CYS A 38 8.35 -9.35 -5.91
CA CYS A 38 9.03 -8.98 -7.16
C CYS A 38 8.62 -9.89 -8.33
N GLU A 39 8.60 -11.21 -8.10
CA GLU A 39 8.17 -12.20 -9.10
C GLU A 39 6.68 -12.02 -9.46
N LEU A 40 5.81 -11.85 -8.46
CA LEU A 40 4.38 -11.56 -8.66
C LEU A 40 4.16 -10.25 -9.45
N GLY A 41 4.90 -9.19 -9.12
CA GLY A 41 4.81 -7.89 -9.77
C GLY A 41 5.14 -7.98 -11.25
N GLN A 42 6.19 -8.70 -11.62
CA GLN A 42 6.51 -8.97 -13.02
C GLN A 42 5.43 -9.80 -13.73
N MET A 43 4.81 -10.77 -13.03
CA MET A 43 3.70 -11.52 -13.59
C MET A 43 2.48 -10.62 -13.86
N PHE A 44 2.18 -9.68 -12.97
CA PHE A 44 1.12 -8.69 -13.20
C PHE A 44 1.41 -7.82 -14.42
N GLU A 45 2.62 -7.29 -14.53
CA GLU A 45 3.02 -6.48 -15.70
C GLU A 45 2.95 -7.28 -17.00
N GLY A 46 3.46 -8.52 -17.00
CA GLY A 46 3.39 -9.42 -18.15
C GLY A 46 1.96 -9.74 -18.58
N ALA A 47 1.00 -9.68 -17.65
CA ALA A 47 -0.43 -9.82 -17.91
C ALA A 47 -1.11 -8.49 -18.29
N GLY A 48 -0.37 -7.38 -18.40
CA GLY A 48 -0.92 -6.06 -18.68
C GLY A 48 -1.67 -5.41 -17.50
N LEU A 49 -1.46 -5.90 -16.28
CA LEU A 49 -2.04 -5.35 -15.07
C LEU A 49 -1.11 -4.27 -14.48
N LYS A 50 -1.70 -3.12 -14.18
CA LYS A 50 -1.01 -2.02 -13.48
C LYS A 50 -1.05 -2.21 -11.98
N ILE A 51 0.02 -1.82 -11.29
CA ILE A 51 0.14 -1.86 -9.83
C ILE A 51 0.13 -0.42 -9.30
N SER A 52 -0.74 -0.14 -8.34
CA SER A 52 -0.76 1.08 -7.55
C SER A 52 -0.55 0.73 -6.09
N ILE A 53 0.18 1.56 -5.36
CA ILE A 53 0.40 1.37 -3.92
C ILE A 53 -0.64 2.19 -3.16
N VAL A 54 -1.32 1.55 -2.22
CA VAL A 54 -2.31 2.16 -1.32
C VAL A 54 -1.85 1.98 0.12
N SER A 55 -1.17 2.96 0.69
CA SER A 55 -0.50 2.84 1.98
C SER A 55 -1.00 3.88 2.99
N PHE A 56 -0.85 3.56 4.27
CA PHE A 56 -1.01 4.51 5.39
C PHE A 56 0.32 5.21 5.74
N ALA A 57 1.30 5.16 4.84
CA ALA A 57 2.60 5.76 5.06
C ALA A 57 2.61 7.28 4.87
N ASP A 58 1.80 8.04 5.59
CA ASP A 58 1.59 9.46 5.28
C ASP A 58 2.72 10.38 5.76
N ARG A 59 3.20 11.24 4.86
CA ARG A 59 4.22 12.26 5.15
C ARG A 59 3.80 13.27 6.21
N ASN A 60 2.50 13.49 6.41
CA ASN A 60 2.00 14.32 7.51
C ASN A 60 2.31 13.73 8.89
N SER A 61 2.65 12.45 8.97
CA SER A 61 3.05 11.78 10.21
C SER A 61 4.52 12.00 10.58
N CYS A 62 5.34 12.55 9.67
CA CYS A 62 6.74 12.88 9.95
C CYS A 62 6.81 14.03 10.95
N ARG A 63 7.69 13.90 11.95
CA ARG A 63 7.98 14.96 12.93
C ARG A 63 8.92 16.01 12.37
N ASP A 64 9.91 15.55 11.60
CA ASP A 64 10.91 16.40 10.94
C ASP A 64 11.00 16.01 9.46
N ARG A 65 10.44 16.83 8.58
CA ARG A 65 10.37 16.53 7.14
C ARG A 65 11.71 16.68 6.42
N ASP A 66 12.70 17.28 7.06
CA ASP A 66 14.05 17.47 6.52
C ASP A 66 14.95 16.29 6.90
N GLU A 67 14.77 15.69 8.07
CA GLU A 67 15.55 14.54 8.54
C GLU A 67 14.87 13.18 8.29
N GLU A 68 13.55 13.17 8.09
CA GLU A 68 12.76 11.95 7.87
C GLU A 68 12.29 11.83 6.42
N ARG A 69 12.16 10.59 5.95
CA ARG A 69 11.42 10.22 4.74
C ARG A 69 10.15 9.52 5.18
N GLY A 70 9.01 9.98 4.68
CA GLY A 70 7.72 9.33 4.81
C GLY A 70 6.91 9.59 3.56
N GLY A 71 5.72 9.03 3.46
CA GLY A 71 4.98 9.14 2.21
C GLY A 71 5.54 8.27 1.10
N SER A 72 5.12 8.67 -0.08
CA SER A 72 5.63 8.26 -1.38
C SER A 72 7.14 8.40 -1.47
N ASP A 73 7.76 9.39 -0.81
CA ASP A 73 9.22 9.57 -0.83
C ASP A 73 9.93 8.33 -0.27
N LEU A 74 9.48 7.82 0.88
CA LEU A 74 10.07 6.61 1.49
C LEU A 74 9.80 5.37 0.64
N ILE A 75 8.58 5.22 0.13
CA ILE A 75 8.18 4.09 -0.74
C ILE A 75 9.07 4.06 -1.99
N ILE A 76 9.25 5.21 -2.66
CA ILE A 76 10.08 5.36 -3.85
C ILE A 76 11.55 5.02 -3.53
N ASP A 77 12.08 5.51 -2.41
CA ASP A 77 13.46 5.23 -2.00
C ASP A 77 13.67 3.71 -1.81
N ILE A 78 12.72 3.02 -1.16
CA ILE A 78 12.77 1.56 -0.95
C ILE A 78 12.71 0.80 -2.28
N LEU A 79 11.74 1.11 -3.15
CA LEU A 79 11.58 0.43 -4.44
C LEU A 79 12.81 0.59 -5.32
N LYS A 80 13.37 1.81 -5.39
CA LYS A 80 14.59 2.09 -6.17
C LYS A 80 15.81 1.37 -5.61
N ALA A 81 16.02 1.44 -4.30
CA ALA A 81 17.18 0.81 -3.67
C ALA A 81 17.14 -0.72 -3.75
N SER A 82 15.95 -1.31 -3.65
CA SER A 82 15.72 -2.75 -3.83
C SER A 82 15.75 -3.19 -5.31
N GLN A 83 15.87 -2.27 -6.26
CA GLN A 83 15.79 -2.54 -7.70
C GLN A 83 14.53 -3.34 -8.06
N ALA A 84 13.39 -2.94 -7.50
CA ALA A 84 12.12 -3.62 -7.73
C ALA A 84 11.86 -3.75 -9.24
N PRO A 85 11.63 -4.97 -9.77
CA PRO A 85 11.61 -5.22 -11.21
C PRO A 85 10.23 -4.98 -11.84
N PHE A 86 9.36 -4.24 -11.16
CA PHE A 86 8.01 -3.87 -11.58
C PHE A 86 7.80 -2.37 -11.43
N GLN A 87 6.87 -1.82 -12.21
CA GLN A 87 6.49 -0.42 -12.21
C GLN A 87 5.27 -0.18 -11.33
N VAL A 88 5.31 0.95 -10.63
CA VAL A 88 4.18 1.45 -9.84
C VAL A 88 3.58 2.63 -10.60
N GLU A 89 2.29 2.52 -10.93
CA GLU A 89 1.55 3.53 -11.68
C GLU A 89 1.25 4.77 -10.82
N SER A 90 0.87 4.54 -9.56
CA SER A 90 0.58 5.60 -8.59
C SER A 90 0.77 5.14 -7.15
N ILE A 91 0.94 6.11 -6.26
CA ILE A 91 1.05 5.91 -4.82
C ILE A 91 0.01 6.81 -4.15
N ILE A 92 -0.87 6.22 -3.34
CA ILE A 92 -1.78 6.92 -2.45
C ILE A 92 -1.34 6.59 -1.03
N ASP A 93 -0.74 7.56 -0.36
CA ASP A 93 -0.03 7.44 0.92
C ASP A 93 -0.73 8.22 2.03
N ARG A 94 -2.06 8.10 2.13
CA ARG A 94 -2.86 8.85 3.11
C ARG A 94 -3.15 8.01 4.33
N TYR A 95 -2.83 8.53 5.52
CA TYR A 95 -3.11 7.84 6.78
C TYR A 95 -4.40 8.43 7.36
N PRO A 96 -5.49 7.67 7.50
CA PRO A 96 -6.77 8.25 7.88
C PRO A 96 -6.74 9.01 9.21
N ALA A 97 -5.87 8.62 10.16
CA ALA A 97 -5.71 9.32 11.43
C ALA A 97 -5.29 10.80 11.28
N ASN A 98 -4.68 11.19 10.17
CA ASN A 98 -4.31 12.58 9.87
C ASN A 98 -5.44 13.38 9.21
N TYR A 99 -6.61 12.77 8.98
CA TYR A 99 -7.73 13.35 8.23
C TYR A 99 -9.04 13.24 9.00
N GLN A 100 -8.98 13.62 10.28
CA GLN A 100 -10.13 13.56 11.18
C GLN A 100 -10.85 14.91 11.32
N ASP A 101 -10.13 16.02 11.11
CA ASP A 101 -10.71 17.35 11.18
C ASP A 101 -11.12 17.88 9.79
N PRO A 102 -12.15 18.74 9.69
CA PRO A 102 -12.62 19.26 8.41
C PRO A 102 -11.54 19.96 7.58
N GLU A 103 -10.59 20.64 8.24
CA GLU A 103 -9.48 21.32 7.58
C GLU A 103 -8.52 20.35 6.87
N ASP A 104 -8.41 19.11 7.37
CA ASP A 104 -7.55 18.10 6.78
C ASP A 104 -8.26 17.30 5.69
N TYR A 105 -9.51 16.88 5.92
CA TYR A 105 -10.22 16.00 4.98
C TYR A 105 -10.90 16.74 3.84
N SER A 106 -11.34 17.99 4.03
CA SER A 106 -12.06 18.75 2.98
C SER A 106 -11.20 19.01 1.74
N PRO A 107 -9.88 19.33 1.84
CA PRO A 107 -8.99 19.42 0.69
C PRO A 107 -8.92 18.15 -0.16
N LEU A 108 -9.22 16.98 0.43
CA LEU A 108 -9.29 15.70 -0.28
C LEU A 108 -10.67 15.46 -0.94
N GLY A 109 -11.59 16.42 -0.85
CA GLY A 109 -12.96 16.30 -1.34
C GLY A 109 -13.86 15.43 -0.46
N LEU A 110 -13.43 15.10 0.76
CA LEU A 110 -14.23 14.39 1.74
C LEU A 110 -15.21 15.35 2.44
N LYS A 111 -16.37 14.82 2.84
CA LYS A 111 -17.39 15.57 3.61
C LYS A 111 -17.45 15.15 5.07
N GLU A 112 -16.78 14.07 5.40
CA GLU A 112 -16.70 13.46 6.72
C GLU A 112 -15.25 12.97 6.93
N PRO A 113 -14.84 12.70 8.19
CA PRO A 113 -13.53 12.14 8.50
C PRO A 113 -13.19 10.92 7.64
N MET A 114 -11.92 10.79 7.27
CA MET A 114 -11.47 9.62 6.53
C MET A 114 -11.62 8.36 7.41
N ARG A 115 -12.25 7.33 6.86
CA ARG A 115 -12.42 6.04 7.56
C ARG A 115 -11.08 5.34 7.71
N MET A 116 -10.89 4.64 8.83
CA MET A 116 -9.70 3.79 9.10
C MET A 116 -9.75 2.50 8.27
N SER A 117 -9.66 2.64 6.94
CA SER A 117 -9.72 1.55 5.96
C SER A 117 -9.12 2.02 4.63
N LYS A 118 -9.00 1.11 3.65
CA LYS A 118 -8.58 1.46 2.28
C LYS A 118 -9.67 2.09 1.41
N SER A 119 -10.85 2.40 1.97
CA SER A 119 -12.00 2.90 1.20
C SER A 119 -11.70 4.18 0.43
N TYR A 120 -10.99 5.13 1.04
CA TYR A 120 -10.57 6.36 0.38
C TYR A 120 -9.61 6.04 -0.79
N HIS A 121 -8.57 5.26 -0.53
CA HIS A 121 -7.54 4.91 -1.50
C HIS A 121 -8.12 4.20 -2.72
N LEU A 122 -8.95 3.17 -2.51
CA LEU A 122 -9.57 2.42 -3.59
C LEU A 122 -10.55 3.28 -4.40
N LYS A 123 -11.30 4.17 -3.74
CA LYS A 123 -12.17 5.13 -4.42
C LYS A 123 -11.38 6.15 -5.25
N SER A 124 -10.26 6.64 -4.74
CA SER A 124 -9.36 7.54 -5.47
C SER A 124 -8.83 6.86 -6.74
N LEU A 125 -8.43 5.59 -6.69
CA LEU A 125 -8.05 4.83 -7.89
C LEU A 125 -9.20 4.66 -8.88
N CYS A 126 -10.42 4.36 -8.41
CA CYS A 126 -11.60 4.33 -9.29
C CYS A 126 -11.80 5.65 -10.03
N GLN A 127 -11.63 6.79 -9.35
CA GLN A 127 -11.81 8.11 -9.93
C GLN A 127 -10.68 8.49 -10.90
N GLU A 128 -9.43 8.27 -10.49
CA GLU A 128 -8.23 8.62 -11.27
C GLU A 128 -8.17 7.85 -12.59
N TYR A 129 -8.50 6.56 -12.57
CA TYR A 129 -8.37 5.68 -13.74
C TYR A 129 -9.70 5.33 -14.40
N GLY A 130 -10.83 5.89 -13.94
CA GLY A 130 -12.16 5.59 -14.48
C GLY A 130 -12.58 4.11 -14.32
N LEU A 131 -12.09 3.44 -13.27
CA LEU A 131 -12.30 2.02 -13.03
C LEU A 131 -13.52 1.75 -12.15
N GLN A 132 -14.20 0.64 -12.41
CA GLN A 132 -15.21 0.08 -11.52
C GLN A 132 -14.56 -0.73 -10.40
N LYS A 133 -15.26 -0.88 -9.26
CA LYS A 133 -14.73 -1.57 -8.07
C LYS A 133 -14.20 -2.98 -8.36
N HIS A 134 -14.96 -3.77 -9.13
CA HIS A 134 -14.58 -5.14 -9.50
C HIS A 134 -13.34 -5.23 -10.41
N GLN A 135 -12.83 -4.10 -10.92
CA GLN A 135 -11.63 -4.03 -11.76
C GLN A 135 -10.37 -3.70 -10.94
N ILE A 136 -10.50 -3.52 -9.62
CA ILE A 136 -9.40 -3.27 -8.68
C ILE A 136 -9.35 -4.42 -7.68
N LEU A 137 -8.25 -5.19 -7.72
CA LEU A 137 -7.94 -6.20 -6.71
C LEU A 137 -7.09 -5.57 -5.61
N LEU A 138 -7.56 -5.60 -4.36
CA LEU A 138 -6.76 -5.23 -3.20
C LEU A 138 -5.86 -6.38 -2.76
N LEU A 139 -4.56 -6.13 -2.58
CA LEU A 139 -3.63 -6.99 -1.83
C LEU A 139 -3.28 -6.28 -0.54
N ASP A 140 -3.50 -6.90 0.62
CA ASP A 140 -3.28 -6.24 1.92
C ASP A 140 -3.01 -7.30 3.00
N ASP A 141 -2.13 -7.01 3.95
CA ASP A 141 -1.84 -7.89 5.08
C ASP A 141 -2.87 -7.75 6.22
N SER A 142 -3.59 -6.62 6.24
CA SER A 142 -4.68 -6.40 7.17
C SER A 142 -5.99 -7.02 6.67
N LEU A 143 -6.41 -8.09 7.34
CA LEU A 143 -7.72 -8.71 7.09
C LEU A 143 -8.89 -7.74 7.31
N GLU A 144 -8.75 -6.74 8.18
CA GLU A 144 -9.77 -5.72 8.35
C GLU A 144 -9.93 -4.87 7.08
N ASN A 145 -8.82 -4.43 6.49
CA ASN A 145 -8.84 -3.71 5.21
C ASN A 145 -9.47 -4.56 4.11
N CYS A 146 -9.09 -5.83 3.99
CA CYS A 146 -9.69 -6.76 3.03
C CYS A 146 -11.20 -6.93 3.26
N ASN A 147 -11.63 -7.14 4.50
CA ASN A 147 -13.04 -7.34 4.81
C ASN A 147 -13.89 -6.12 4.47
N VAL A 148 -13.42 -4.91 4.81
CA VAL A 148 -14.10 -3.67 4.44
C VAL A 148 -14.14 -3.51 2.93
N ALA A 149 -13.04 -3.77 2.23
CA ALA A 149 -12.98 -3.68 0.76
C ALA A 149 -13.98 -4.64 0.09
N VAL A 150 -14.08 -5.89 0.56
CA VAL A 150 -15.07 -6.87 0.08
C VAL A 150 -16.50 -6.40 0.33
N GLN A 151 -16.80 -5.87 1.53
CA GLN A 151 -18.12 -5.31 1.85
C GLN A 151 -18.47 -4.12 0.92
N GLU A 152 -17.47 -3.35 0.50
CA GLU A 152 -17.63 -2.26 -0.44
C GLU A 152 -17.70 -2.70 -1.91
N GLY A 153 -17.43 -3.97 -2.23
CA GLY A 153 -17.53 -4.55 -3.56
C GLY A 153 -16.20 -4.63 -4.33
N TYR A 154 -15.06 -4.54 -3.65
CA TYR A 154 -13.73 -4.76 -4.21
C TYR A 154 -13.27 -6.21 -3.99
N PRO A 155 -12.85 -6.94 -5.04
CA PRO A 155 -12.15 -8.20 -4.83
C PRO A 155 -10.88 -7.93 -4.01
N SER A 156 -10.58 -8.82 -3.07
CA SER A 156 -9.43 -8.66 -2.15
C SER A 156 -8.74 -10.00 -1.93
N LEU A 157 -7.41 -9.97 -1.78
CA LEU A 157 -6.57 -11.10 -1.42
C LEU A 157 -5.74 -10.71 -0.19
N GLY A 158 -5.95 -11.43 0.92
CA GLY A 158 -5.19 -11.22 2.14
C GLY A 158 -3.78 -11.80 2.03
N VAL A 159 -2.77 -11.05 2.48
CA VAL A 159 -1.38 -11.49 2.60
C VAL A 159 -1.11 -11.87 4.05
N LEU A 160 -1.06 -13.17 4.32
CA LEU A 160 -0.93 -13.67 5.69
C LEU A 160 0.54 -13.88 6.10
N GLY A 161 0.78 -14.04 7.39
CA GLY A 161 2.09 -14.41 7.95
C GLY A 161 2.94 -13.25 8.45
N GLY A 162 2.63 -12.00 8.08
CA GLY A 162 3.28 -10.81 8.62
C GLY A 162 4.75 -10.63 8.19
N GLU A 163 5.15 -11.24 7.07
CA GLU A 163 6.52 -11.23 6.58
C GLU A 163 6.63 -10.81 5.10
N GLY A 164 5.64 -10.05 4.59
CA GLY A 164 5.51 -9.77 3.16
C GLY A 164 4.81 -10.90 2.39
N PHE A 165 4.44 -10.61 1.15
CA PHE A 165 3.88 -11.64 0.26
C PHE A 165 4.86 -12.79 0.05
N ARG A 166 4.34 -14.02 0.14
CA ARG A 166 5.04 -15.26 -0.20
C ARG A 166 4.10 -16.22 -0.92
N PHE A 167 4.58 -16.88 -1.96
CA PHE A 167 3.77 -17.86 -2.70
C PHE A 167 3.36 -19.06 -1.83
N GLU A 168 4.23 -19.44 -0.90
CA GLU A 168 4.04 -20.58 0.01
C GLU A 168 2.85 -20.41 0.96
N ILE A 169 2.42 -19.16 1.19
CA ILE A 169 1.31 -18.84 2.10
C ILE A 169 -0.05 -18.87 1.37
N LEU A 170 -0.06 -18.96 0.03
CA LEU A 170 -1.28 -19.05 -0.77
C LEU A 170 -1.86 -20.48 -0.86
N THR A 171 -1.14 -21.48 -0.35
CA THR A 171 -1.52 -22.89 -0.44
C THR A 171 -2.07 -23.37 0.90
N ASP A 172 -3.39 -23.20 1.12
CA ASP A 172 -4.29 -24.27 1.60
C ASP A 172 -5.72 -23.81 1.99
N ASP A 173 -5.96 -22.51 2.22
CA ASP A 173 -7.25 -22.07 2.81
C ASP A 173 -8.34 -21.60 1.83
N PHE A 174 -8.10 -21.57 0.51
CA PHE A 174 -9.13 -21.24 -0.49
C PHE A 174 -10.05 -22.42 -0.88
N ARG A 175 -10.05 -23.52 -0.10
CA ARG A 175 -10.86 -24.73 -0.35
C ARG A 175 -11.87 -25.07 0.76
N ARG A 176 -12.33 -24.10 1.56
CA ARG A 176 -13.39 -24.34 2.54
C ARG A 176 -14.60 -23.47 2.30
#